data_AF-A0A924NKM0-F1
#
_entry.id   AF-A0A924NKM0-F1
#
_cell.length_a   1.000
_cell.length_b   1.000
_cell.length_c   1.000
_cell.angle_alpha   90.00
_cell.angle_beta   90.00
_cell.angle_gamma   90.00
#
_symmetry.space_group_name_H-M   'P 1'
#
loop_
_entity.id
_entity.type
_entity.pdbx_description
1 polymer ?
#
loop_
_entity_poly.entity_id
_entity_poly.type
_entity_poly.pdbx_seq_one_letter_code
_entity_poly.pdbx_strand_id
1 'polypeptide(L)'
;AAVALTAGLLPTLAATPAQAVSPDIVIAEVYGGGGNAGATFRNDFVVLRNNGSAAVDVSSWTLQYASAAGTSWAVTPLMGIIAPGERYLVQQAAGTGGTTDLPTPNASGSTAMSATAGKVALVPSRTACTGTACADTPLRDFVGYGSTASTAESSPALGASNTMSVSRSSTGADTDQNGNDFTAGVPTPERTTSAPPPPPPAPVADCTAPGSALTTIPAVQGSGATSPLVGSQVQVEGVVVGDLENVEALGYFLQSETADADPATSEGLFVSSPATGTVTLGDRVRVVGTVNEQFGVTTLAASGVDLCAGGVALPPAAALALPSDDAARERLEGMRVTTSAPLTVTEHFNLDGFGELVLSSSGAQVQPTEVARPGSATATALIVANRLNRLTLDDGRAARNLRPVPYLTPTDPVRIGDRVTALEDVVLTFGFGSWRLQPADGDARDADATTFAATNPRPASPEPVGGTYQVGAFNVLNYFTTLTTQNPQARGATNAADFAEQERKIVVAINQLGADVVALQEIENSAALGEPVDEALSTLVDALNAANPDPGPWALVPSSTDLPAAS
;
A
#
# COMPACT_ATOMS: atom_id res chain seq x y z
N ALA A 1 -28.15 74.21 -9.97
CA ALA A 1 -28.50 73.31 -11.07
C ALA A 1 -27.76 72.00 -10.86
N ALA A 2 -28.46 70.96 -10.43
CA ALA A 2 -27.90 69.63 -10.21
C ALA A 2 -27.79 68.91 -11.55
N VAL A 3 -26.60 68.40 -11.87
CA VAL A 3 -26.37 67.51 -13.02
C VAL A 3 -26.17 66.12 -12.45
N ALA A 4 -27.16 65.25 -12.67
CA ALA A 4 -27.12 63.84 -12.32
C ALA A 4 -26.27 63.09 -13.35
N LEU A 5 -25.22 62.41 -12.88
CA LEU A 5 -24.39 61.54 -13.69
C LEU A 5 -24.99 60.12 -13.62
N THR A 6 -25.55 59.64 -14.73
CA THR A 6 -26.07 58.28 -14.88
C THR A 6 -24.93 57.28 -14.99
N ALA A 7 -24.75 56.45 -13.96
CA ALA A 7 -23.86 55.28 -14.01
C ALA A 7 -24.50 54.19 -14.87
N GLY A 8 -23.86 53.85 -15.99
CA GLY A 8 -24.26 52.73 -16.84
C GLY A 8 -23.95 51.39 -16.16
N LEU A 9 -24.97 50.56 -15.99
CA LEU A 9 -24.82 49.14 -15.65
C LEU A 9 -24.13 48.44 -16.84
N LEU A 10 -22.91 47.94 -16.62
CA LEU A 10 -22.34 46.88 -17.44
C LEU A 10 -23.02 45.56 -17.02
N PRO A 11 -23.62 44.78 -17.94
CA PRO A 11 -24.08 43.45 -17.60
C PRO A 11 -22.86 42.57 -17.36
N THR A 12 -22.72 42.06 -16.14
CA THR A 12 -21.84 40.92 -15.87
C THR A 12 -22.41 39.73 -16.63
N LEU A 13 -21.79 39.39 -17.75
CA LEU A 13 -21.97 38.08 -18.39
C LEU A 13 -21.46 37.04 -17.39
N ALA A 14 -22.38 36.45 -16.62
CA ALA A 14 -22.10 35.18 -15.96
C ALA A 14 -21.81 34.18 -17.09
N ALA A 15 -20.58 33.68 -17.14
CA ALA A 15 -20.26 32.55 -18.00
C ALA A 15 -21.10 31.37 -17.50
N THR A 16 -22.18 31.05 -18.21
CA THR A 16 -22.82 29.75 -18.11
C THR A 16 -21.77 28.72 -18.52
N PRO A 17 -21.54 27.64 -17.75
CA PRO A 17 -20.68 26.57 -18.22
C PRO A 17 -21.22 26.09 -19.57
N ALA A 18 -20.31 25.89 -20.53
CA ALA A 18 -20.66 25.39 -21.84
C ALA A 18 -21.36 24.03 -21.66
N GLN A 19 -22.65 23.98 -22.03
CA GLN A 19 -23.39 22.73 -22.17
C GLN A 19 -22.86 22.03 -23.43
N ALA A 20 -22.29 20.86 -23.25
CA ALA A 20 -21.77 20.04 -24.31
C ALA A 20 -21.82 18.58 -23.86
N VAL A 21 -22.93 17.94 -24.21
CA VAL A 21 -23.13 16.48 -24.23
C VAL A 21 -21.82 15.77 -24.51
N SER A 22 -21.41 14.87 -23.62
CA SER A 22 -20.17 14.12 -23.76
C SER A 22 -20.14 13.39 -25.12
N PRO A 23 -19.15 13.66 -26.00
CA PRO A 23 -19.21 13.13 -27.37
C PRO A 23 -18.83 11.64 -27.48
N ASP A 24 -18.36 10.99 -26.41
CA ASP A 24 -18.08 9.55 -26.40
C ASP A 24 -18.34 8.86 -25.04
N ILE A 25 -17.38 8.85 -24.11
CA ILE A 25 -17.43 8.13 -22.85
C ILE A 25 -18.31 8.88 -21.88
N VAL A 26 -19.28 8.15 -21.33
CA VAL A 26 -20.22 8.61 -20.31
C VAL A 26 -20.20 7.67 -19.10
N ILE A 27 -20.53 8.18 -17.92
CA ILE A 27 -20.86 7.47 -16.70
C ILE A 27 -22.25 6.83 -16.88
N ALA A 28 -22.29 5.53 -17.12
CA ALA A 28 -23.54 4.82 -17.35
C ALA A 28 -24.29 4.46 -16.06
N GLU A 29 -23.59 4.18 -14.97
CA GLU A 29 -24.20 3.76 -13.71
C GLU A 29 -23.33 4.10 -12.51
N VAL A 30 -23.95 4.50 -11.40
CA VAL A 30 -23.28 4.78 -10.12
C VAL A 30 -23.96 4.01 -9.00
N TYR A 31 -23.18 3.23 -8.25
CA TYR A 31 -23.65 2.49 -7.08
C TYR A 31 -22.67 2.64 -5.91
N GLY A 32 -23.10 3.33 -4.85
CA GLY A 32 -22.35 3.49 -3.59
C GLY A 32 -22.91 2.64 -2.43
N GLY A 33 -23.70 1.61 -2.75
CA GLY A 33 -24.35 0.76 -1.75
C GLY A 33 -23.53 -0.44 -1.30
N GLY A 34 -22.34 -0.66 -1.88
CA GLY A 34 -21.51 -1.84 -1.73
C GLY A 34 -21.28 -2.24 -0.28
N GLY A 35 -21.67 -3.46 0.05
CA GLY A 35 -21.48 -4.05 1.37
C GLY A 35 -22.15 -3.30 2.52
N ASN A 36 -23.07 -2.38 2.25
CA ASN A 36 -23.94 -1.81 3.27
C ASN A 36 -25.07 -2.80 3.66
N ALA A 37 -25.74 -2.54 4.77
CA ALA A 37 -26.88 -3.36 5.19
C ALA A 37 -27.97 -3.39 4.11
N GLY A 38 -28.31 -4.60 3.66
CA GLY A 38 -29.30 -4.85 2.58
C GLY A 38 -28.71 -4.87 1.17
N ALA A 39 -27.45 -4.49 0.98
CA ALA A 39 -26.80 -4.53 -0.33
C ALA A 39 -26.67 -5.96 -0.88
N THR A 40 -26.81 -6.12 -2.20
CA THR A 40 -26.55 -7.40 -2.86
C THR A 40 -25.05 -7.58 -3.13
N PHE A 41 -24.43 -6.54 -3.68
CA PHE A 41 -23.00 -6.54 -4.02
C PHE A 41 -22.14 -6.11 -2.84
N ARG A 42 -20.93 -6.68 -2.75
CA ARG A 42 -19.94 -6.34 -1.71
C ARG A 42 -19.27 -4.99 -1.94
N ASN A 43 -19.12 -4.58 -3.19
CA ASN A 43 -18.36 -3.40 -3.59
C ASN A 43 -19.24 -2.31 -4.18
N ASP A 44 -18.82 -1.07 -3.94
CA ASP A 44 -19.23 0.09 -4.72
C ASP A 44 -18.72 -0.06 -6.14
N PHE A 45 -19.40 0.55 -7.11
CA PHE A 45 -18.92 0.56 -8.49
C PHE A 45 -19.46 1.74 -9.30
N VAL A 46 -18.76 2.00 -10.39
CA VAL A 46 -19.22 2.86 -11.48
C VAL A 46 -19.05 2.12 -12.81
N VAL A 47 -20.04 2.22 -13.68
CA VAL A 47 -19.94 1.72 -15.06
C VAL A 47 -19.77 2.91 -16.00
N LEU A 48 -18.81 2.84 -16.90
CA LEU A 48 -18.68 3.77 -18.03
C LEU A 48 -19.21 3.12 -19.31
N ARG A 49 -19.63 3.92 -20.28
CA ARG A 49 -20.04 3.47 -21.62
C ARG A 49 -19.48 4.38 -22.70
N ASN A 50 -19.00 3.80 -23.79
CA ASN A 50 -18.64 4.58 -24.98
C ASN A 50 -19.87 4.75 -25.89
N ASN A 51 -20.43 5.96 -25.95
CA ASN A 51 -21.50 6.32 -26.89
C ASN A 51 -20.97 6.79 -28.26
N GLY A 52 -19.66 7.00 -28.37
CA GLY A 52 -18.99 7.41 -29.58
C GLY A 52 -18.94 6.30 -30.62
N SER A 53 -18.50 6.67 -31.82
CA SER A 53 -18.31 5.74 -32.95
C SER A 53 -16.86 5.25 -33.10
N ALA A 54 -15.95 5.73 -32.25
CA ALA A 54 -14.53 5.35 -32.22
C ALA A 54 -14.14 4.82 -30.84
N ALA A 55 -13.11 3.98 -30.80
CA ALA A 55 -12.53 3.51 -29.55
C ALA A 55 -11.78 4.65 -28.84
N VAL A 56 -11.86 4.68 -27.51
CA VAL A 56 -11.24 5.74 -26.68
C VAL A 56 -10.25 5.10 -25.72
N ASP A 57 -9.00 5.54 -25.76
CA ASP A 57 -7.98 5.19 -24.77
C ASP A 57 -8.19 6.05 -23.51
N VAL A 58 -8.48 5.38 -22.39
CA VAL A 58 -8.73 6.01 -21.09
C VAL A 58 -7.54 5.85 -20.14
N SER A 59 -6.38 5.39 -20.61
CA SER A 59 -5.23 5.08 -19.75
C SER A 59 -4.67 6.30 -19.02
N SER A 60 -4.85 7.52 -19.55
CA SER A 60 -4.48 8.76 -18.86
C SER A 60 -5.59 9.36 -18.01
N TRP A 61 -6.77 8.74 -17.98
CA TRP A 61 -7.98 9.28 -17.34
C TRP A 61 -8.11 8.78 -15.90
N THR A 62 -8.97 9.46 -15.15
CA THR A 62 -9.38 9.08 -13.81
C THR A 62 -10.88 9.12 -13.66
N LEU A 63 -11.40 8.19 -12.85
CA LEU A 63 -12.70 8.32 -12.22
C LEU A 63 -12.48 8.95 -10.83
N GLN A 64 -13.14 10.06 -10.55
CA GLN A 64 -12.99 10.76 -9.29
C GLN A 64 -14.32 10.85 -8.54
N TYR A 65 -14.26 10.73 -7.22
CA TYR A 65 -15.44 10.80 -6.36
C TYR A 65 -15.26 11.81 -5.23
N ALA A 66 -16.31 12.56 -4.95
CA ALA A 66 -16.42 13.39 -3.76
C ALA A 66 -17.76 13.18 -3.06
N SER A 67 -17.78 13.35 -1.74
CA SER A 67 -19.04 13.34 -0.99
C SER A 67 -19.98 14.45 -1.44
N ALA A 68 -21.27 14.35 -1.09
CA ALA A 68 -22.32 15.25 -1.58
C ALA A 68 -21.95 16.74 -1.54
N ALA A 69 -21.37 17.23 -0.44
CA ALA A 69 -20.87 18.61 -0.29
C ALA A 69 -19.33 18.74 -0.29
N GLY A 70 -18.60 17.63 -0.48
CA GLY A 70 -17.14 17.61 -0.44
C GLY A 70 -16.50 18.42 -1.57
N THR A 71 -15.31 18.95 -1.27
CA THR A 71 -14.45 19.72 -2.19
C THR A 71 -13.14 19.01 -2.52
N SER A 72 -12.88 17.87 -1.88
CA SER A 72 -11.72 17.01 -2.11
C SER A 72 -12.19 15.75 -2.81
N TRP A 73 -11.45 15.36 -3.85
CA TRP A 73 -11.81 14.28 -4.76
C TRP A 73 -10.85 13.11 -4.58
N ALA A 74 -11.41 11.94 -4.29
CA ALA A 74 -10.70 10.67 -4.32
C ALA A 74 -10.54 10.23 -5.76
N VAL A 75 -9.34 9.75 -6.13
CA VAL A 75 -8.95 9.48 -7.51
C VAL A 75 -8.79 7.98 -7.72
N THR A 76 -9.44 7.44 -8.75
CA THR A 76 -9.22 6.08 -9.26
C THR A 76 -8.68 6.15 -10.69
N PRO A 77 -7.41 5.78 -10.94
CA PRO A 77 -6.87 5.69 -12.29
C PRO A 77 -7.64 4.69 -13.16
N LEU A 78 -7.79 5.03 -14.44
CA LEU A 78 -8.33 4.12 -15.45
C LEU A 78 -7.22 3.58 -16.34
N MET A 79 -7.51 2.51 -17.07
CA MET A 79 -6.57 1.84 -17.97
C MET A 79 -7.26 1.26 -19.21
N GLY A 80 -6.55 1.17 -20.32
CA GLY A 80 -6.99 0.47 -21.52
C GLY A 80 -7.93 1.29 -22.42
N ILE A 81 -8.61 0.59 -23.31
CA ILE A 81 -9.42 1.17 -24.38
C ILE A 81 -10.88 0.73 -24.22
N ILE A 82 -11.82 1.64 -24.42
CA ILE A 82 -13.26 1.36 -24.45
C ILE A 82 -13.73 1.46 -25.91
N ALA A 83 -14.13 0.35 -26.53
CA ALA A 83 -14.60 0.37 -27.93
C ALA A 83 -16.06 0.92 -28.02
N PRO A 84 -16.52 1.31 -29.23
CA PRO A 84 -17.87 1.84 -29.42
C PRO A 84 -18.97 0.92 -28.87
N GLY A 85 -19.85 1.49 -28.04
CA GLY A 85 -20.96 0.77 -27.41
C GLY A 85 -20.59 -0.12 -26.22
N GLU A 86 -19.32 -0.22 -25.87
CA GLU A 86 -18.86 -1.06 -24.76
C GLU A 86 -19.12 -0.44 -23.38
N ARG A 87 -19.19 -1.30 -22.37
CA ARG A 87 -19.24 -0.96 -20.94
C ARG A 87 -17.95 -1.33 -20.24
N TYR A 88 -17.49 -0.43 -19.38
CA TYR A 88 -16.26 -0.53 -18.60
C TYR A 88 -16.60 -0.43 -17.11
N LEU A 89 -16.29 -1.48 -16.35
CA LEU A 89 -16.64 -1.59 -14.93
C LEU A 89 -15.47 -1.14 -14.05
N VAL A 90 -15.71 -0.14 -13.20
CA VAL A 90 -14.77 0.35 -12.19
C VAL A 90 -15.24 -0.11 -10.82
N GLN A 91 -14.51 -1.04 -10.20
CA GLN A 91 -14.74 -1.44 -8.82
C GLN A 91 -14.23 -0.36 -7.86
N GLN A 92 -14.95 -0.14 -6.77
CA GLN A 92 -14.58 0.76 -5.68
C GLN A 92 -14.55 0.00 -4.33
N ALA A 93 -14.60 0.70 -3.20
CA ALA A 93 -14.44 0.07 -1.89
C ALA A 93 -15.46 -1.05 -1.63
N ALA A 94 -15.00 -2.08 -0.90
CA ALA A 94 -15.88 -3.09 -0.33
C ALA A 94 -16.43 -2.62 1.02
N GLY A 95 -17.71 -2.91 1.29
CA GLY A 95 -18.28 -2.83 2.63
C GLY A 95 -18.17 -4.16 3.39
N THR A 96 -18.83 -4.23 4.55
CA THR A 96 -18.77 -5.41 5.44
C THR A 96 -19.89 -6.43 5.20
N GLY A 97 -20.88 -6.08 4.39
CA GLY A 97 -22.01 -6.91 3.97
C GLY A 97 -21.97 -7.27 2.49
N GLY A 98 -23.13 -7.58 1.91
CA GLY A 98 -23.23 -8.08 0.53
C GLY A 98 -22.83 -9.55 0.41
N THR A 99 -23.39 -10.23 -0.58
CA THR A 99 -23.17 -11.68 -0.79
C THR A 99 -22.63 -12.01 -2.17
N THR A 100 -22.66 -11.04 -3.09
CA THR A 100 -22.29 -11.21 -4.48
C THR A 100 -21.08 -10.34 -4.80
N ASP A 101 -20.06 -10.94 -5.41
CA ASP A 101 -18.93 -10.20 -5.97
C ASP A 101 -19.33 -9.53 -7.29
N LEU A 102 -18.65 -8.43 -7.64
CA LEU A 102 -18.79 -7.86 -8.97
C LEU A 102 -18.22 -8.86 -10.02
N PRO A 103 -18.69 -8.81 -11.28
CA PRO A 103 -17.89 -9.34 -12.37
C PRO A 103 -16.48 -8.73 -12.35
N THR A 104 -15.49 -9.45 -12.86
CA THR A 104 -14.10 -8.96 -12.90
C THR A 104 -14.05 -7.53 -13.48
N PRO A 105 -13.64 -6.53 -12.70
CA PRO A 105 -13.65 -5.14 -13.13
C PRO A 105 -12.55 -4.87 -14.16
N ASN A 106 -12.70 -3.79 -14.92
CA ASN A 106 -11.65 -3.28 -15.81
C ASN A 106 -10.62 -2.42 -15.07
N ALA A 107 -11.04 -1.74 -14.00
CA ALA A 107 -10.18 -0.99 -13.11
C ALA A 107 -10.72 -1.10 -11.67
N SER A 108 -9.83 -1.00 -10.70
CA SER A 108 -10.18 -1.11 -9.29
C SER A 108 -9.65 0.11 -8.53
N GLY A 109 -10.48 0.63 -7.64
CA GLY A 109 -10.15 1.64 -6.65
C GLY A 109 -10.64 1.22 -5.27
N SER A 110 -10.23 1.97 -4.25
CA SER A 110 -10.61 1.74 -2.85
C SER A 110 -11.49 2.85 -2.30
N THR A 111 -12.18 3.61 -3.16
CA THR A 111 -12.96 4.78 -2.72
C THR A 111 -14.28 4.33 -2.10
N ALA A 112 -14.52 4.68 -0.84
CA ALA A 112 -15.82 4.48 -0.22
C ALA A 112 -16.81 5.53 -0.75
N MET A 113 -17.84 5.06 -1.45
CA MET A 113 -18.89 5.90 -2.00
C MET A 113 -20.11 5.91 -1.08
N SER A 114 -20.84 7.02 -1.09
CA SER A 114 -22.08 7.12 -0.32
C SER A 114 -23.21 6.40 -1.06
N ALA A 115 -23.99 5.59 -0.35
CA ALA A 115 -25.14 4.91 -0.92
C ALA A 115 -26.26 5.86 -1.36
N THR A 116 -26.35 7.05 -0.74
CA THR A 116 -27.51 7.92 -0.88
C THR A 116 -27.22 9.24 -1.56
N ALA A 117 -26.00 9.78 -1.45
CA ALA A 117 -25.64 11.04 -2.13
C ALA A 117 -24.13 11.27 -2.27
N GLY A 118 -23.70 11.64 -3.47
CA GLY A 118 -22.29 11.90 -3.80
C GLY A 118 -22.14 12.53 -5.19
N LYS A 119 -20.90 12.67 -5.62
CA LYS A 119 -20.55 13.21 -6.94
C LYS A 119 -19.45 12.36 -7.57
N VAL A 120 -19.57 12.09 -8.86
CA VAL A 120 -18.61 11.33 -9.66
C VAL A 120 -18.22 12.18 -10.87
N ALA A 121 -16.92 12.32 -11.12
CA ALA A 121 -16.37 13.04 -12.25
C ALA A 121 -15.49 12.10 -13.07
N LEU A 122 -15.67 12.10 -14.39
CA LEU A 122 -14.78 11.44 -15.33
C LEU A 122 -13.82 12.47 -15.91
N VAL A 123 -12.52 12.29 -15.66
CA VAL A 123 -11.51 13.33 -15.93
C VAL A 123 -10.43 12.77 -16.86
N PRO A 124 -10.19 13.37 -18.05
CA PRO A 124 -9.10 13.02 -18.97
C PRO A 124 -7.69 13.44 -18.48
N SER A 125 -7.43 13.28 -17.19
CA SER A 125 -6.17 13.61 -16.52
C SER A 125 -6.04 12.78 -15.24
N ARG A 126 -4.79 12.60 -14.79
CA ARG A 126 -4.46 11.96 -13.50
C ARG A 126 -4.55 12.93 -12.31
N THR A 127 -4.74 14.23 -12.54
CA THR A 127 -4.78 15.24 -11.48
C THR A 127 -6.12 15.25 -10.75
N ALA A 128 -6.08 15.21 -9.41
CA ALA A 128 -7.27 15.34 -8.57
C ALA A 128 -7.94 16.71 -8.77
N CYS A 129 -9.27 16.72 -8.90
CA CYS A 129 -10.01 17.98 -8.96
C CYS A 129 -10.03 18.69 -7.61
N THR A 130 -10.40 19.97 -7.65
CA THR A 130 -10.68 20.76 -6.46
C THR A 130 -12.06 21.43 -6.52
N GLY A 131 -12.58 21.79 -5.34
CA GLY A 131 -13.86 22.47 -5.21
C GLY A 131 -15.07 21.55 -5.40
N THR A 132 -16.27 22.11 -5.29
CA THR A 132 -17.52 21.33 -5.28
C THR A 132 -17.91 20.80 -6.66
N ALA A 133 -17.38 21.39 -7.73
CA ALA A 133 -17.81 21.13 -9.11
C ALA A 133 -16.75 20.47 -9.99
N CYS A 134 -15.52 20.23 -9.49
CA CYS A 134 -14.39 19.80 -10.31
C CYS A 134 -14.18 20.72 -11.55
N ALA A 135 -14.36 22.04 -11.37
CA ALA A 135 -14.36 23.00 -12.48
C ALA A 135 -12.94 23.43 -12.91
N ASP A 136 -11.91 22.94 -12.23
CA ASP A 136 -10.50 23.26 -12.46
C ASP A 136 -9.83 22.38 -13.54
N THR A 137 -10.54 21.38 -14.05
CA THR A 137 -10.05 20.46 -15.08
C THR A 137 -11.09 20.27 -16.18
N PRO A 138 -10.70 19.96 -17.43
CA PRO A 138 -11.65 19.54 -18.45
C PRO A 138 -12.34 18.26 -18.01
N LEU A 139 -13.64 18.34 -17.73
CA LEU A 139 -14.46 17.17 -17.42
C LEU A 139 -14.83 16.47 -18.72
N ARG A 140 -14.86 15.13 -18.68
CA ARG A 140 -15.49 14.37 -19.75
C ARG A 140 -16.98 14.17 -19.51
N ASP A 141 -17.36 13.85 -18.29
CA ASP A 141 -18.74 13.65 -17.84
C ASP A 141 -18.81 13.80 -16.31
N PHE A 142 -19.97 14.16 -15.79
CA PHE A 142 -20.17 14.43 -14.37
C PHE A 142 -21.55 13.98 -13.89
N VAL A 143 -21.57 13.29 -12.75
CA VAL A 143 -22.82 12.85 -12.11
C VAL A 143 -22.86 13.31 -10.67
N GLY A 144 -23.79 14.22 -10.37
CA GLY A 144 -24.27 14.42 -9.00
C GLY A 144 -25.46 13.50 -8.72
N TYR A 145 -25.40 12.71 -7.66
CA TYR A 145 -26.50 11.82 -7.27
C TYR A 145 -26.91 12.03 -5.81
N GLY A 146 -28.20 11.79 -5.53
CA GLY A 146 -28.84 12.06 -4.25
C GLY A 146 -29.28 13.51 -4.08
N SER A 147 -30.33 13.74 -3.29
CA SER A 147 -30.96 15.07 -3.12
C SER A 147 -30.06 16.11 -2.44
N THR A 148 -28.93 15.70 -1.85
CA THR A 148 -27.99 16.58 -1.15
C THR A 148 -26.71 16.83 -1.93
N ALA A 149 -26.56 16.32 -3.16
CA ALA A 149 -25.40 16.63 -4.00
C ALA A 149 -25.33 18.14 -4.25
N SER A 150 -24.23 18.77 -3.84
CA SER A 150 -24.02 20.22 -3.96
C SER A 150 -23.84 20.69 -5.40
N THR A 151 -23.54 19.76 -6.31
CA THR A 151 -23.31 20.02 -7.73
C THR A 151 -23.72 18.78 -8.52
N ALA A 152 -24.36 19.03 -9.66
CA ALA A 152 -24.82 18.04 -10.63
C ALA A 152 -24.95 18.75 -11.98
N GLU A 153 -25.05 17.98 -13.07
CA GLU A 153 -25.43 18.55 -14.36
C GLU A 153 -26.92 18.87 -14.32
N SER A 154 -27.22 20.17 -14.20
CA SER A 154 -28.55 20.77 -14.05
C SER A 154 -29.34 20.38 -12.80
N SER A 155 -29.51 19.09 -12.51
CA SER A 155 -30.17 18.56 -11.30
C SER A 155 -29.64 17.17 -10.94
N PRO A 156 -29.59 16.77 -9.66
CA PRO A 156 -29.04 15.46 -9.27
C PRO A 156 -29.91 14.28 -9.71
N ALA A 157 -29.25 13.15 -9.99
CA ALA A 157 -29.90 11.85 -10.13
C ALA A 157 -30.48 11.40 -8.77
N LEU A 158 -31.76 11.01 -8.71
CA LEU A 158 -32.44 10.66 -7.45
C LEU A 158 -32.67 9.16 -7.29
N GLY A 159 -32.82 8.71 -6.05
CA GLY A 159 -33.25 7.34 -5.72
C GLY A 159 -32.12 6.33 -5.45
N ALA A 160 -30.86 6.75 -5.44
CA ALA A 160 -29.74 5.92 -4.97
C ALA A 160 -29.95 5.47 -3.51
N SER A 161 -29.63 4.22 -3.22
CA SER A 161 -29.71 3.64 -1.86
C SER A 161 -28.76 2.45 -1.70
N ASN A 162 -28.75 1.84 -0.52
CA ASN A 162 -28.00 0.59 -0.29
C ASN A 162 -28.39 -0.52 -1.29
N THR A 163 -29.63 -0.51 -1.80
CA THR A 163 -30.16 -1.55 -2.70
C THR A 163 -30.36 -1.08 -4.14
N MET A 164 -30.11 0.20 -4.44
CA MET A 164 -30.38 0.77 -5.76
C MET A 164 -29.21 1.63 -6.24
N SER A 165 -28.81 1.41 -7.49
CA SER A 165 -27.94 2.31 -8.24
C SER A 165 -28.78 3.39 -8.93
N VAL A 166 -28.11 4.40 -9.48
CA VAL A 166 -28.68 5.27 -10.50
C VAL A 166 -27.99 4.99 -11.82
N SER A 167 -28.77 4.75 -12.88
CA SER A 167 -28.24 4.37 -14.20
C SER A 167 -28.89 5.16 -15.32
N ARG A 168 -28.10 5.51 -16.34
CA ARG A 168 -28.60 5.96 -17.64
C ARG A 168 -29.32 4.80 -18.35
N SER A 169 -30.16 5.13 -19.34
CA SER A 169 -30.80 4.12 -20.19
C SER A 169 -29.76 3.28 -20.93
N SER A 170 -30.16 2.14 -21.51
CA SER A 170 -29.24 1.22 -22.20
C SER A 170 -28.45 1.86 -23.37
N THR A 171 -28.96 2.95 -23.95
CA THR A 171 -28.27 3.72 -24.99
C THR A 171 -27.22 4.68 -24.44
N GLY A 172 -27.19 4.91 -23.13
CA GLY A 172 -26.29 5.84 -22.46
C GLY A 172 -26.60 7.31 -22.72
N ALA A 173 -27.83 7.64 -23.13
CA ALA A 173 -28.21 9.01 -23.48
C ALA A 173 -27.82 10.01 -22.39
N ASP A 174 -27.11 11.06 -22.82
CA ASP A 174 -26.58 12.11 -21.97
C ASP A 174 -27.11 13.45 -22.49
N THR A 175 -27.84 14.19 -21.66
CA THR A 175 -28.45 15.47 -22.01
C THR A 175 -27.92 16.61 -21.14
N ASP A 176 -26.79 16.38 -20.44
CA ASP A 176 -26.24 17.24 -19.38
C ASP A 176 -27.28 17.54 -18.28
N GLN A 177 -28.16 16.57 -17.99
CA GLN A 177 -29.22 16.69 -16.99
C GLN A 177 -29.34 15.39 -16.19
N ASN A 178 -28.52 15.22 -15.15
CA ASN A 178 -28.44 13.94 -14.42
C ASN A 178 -29.82 13.49 -13.90
N GLY A 179 -30.67 14.40 -13.42
CA GLY A 179 -32.02 14.10 -12.94
C GLY A 179 -33.00 13.57 -14.01
N ASN A 180 -32.73 13.80 -15.29
CA ASN A 180 -33.51 13.25 -16.40
C ASN A 180 -32.85 12.00 -17.00
N ASP A 181 -31.52 11.97 -17.02
CA ASP A 181 -30.75 10.93 -17.69
C ASP A 181 -30.67 9.65 -16.86
N PHE A 182 -30.69 9.77 -15.53
CA PHE A 182 -30.54 8.65 -14.61
C PHE A 182 -31.85 8.26 -13.93
N THR A 183 -32.09 6.95 -13.86
CA THR A 183 -33.20 6.36 -13.11
C THR A 183 -32.66 5.40 -12.06
N ALA A 184 -33.28 5.38 -10.87
CA ALA A 184 -32.93 4.43 -9.83
C ALA A 184 -33.41 3.01 -10.17
N GLY A 185 -32.56 2.01 -9.97
CA GLY A 185 -32.84 0.62 -10.32
C GLY A 185 -32.01 -0.37 -9.54
N VAL A 186 -32.26 -1.66 -9.79
CA VAL A 186 -31.40 -2.74 -9.26
C VAL A 186 -30.00 -2.57 -9.88
N PRO A 187 -28.91 -2.63 -9.10
CA PRO A 187 -27.57 -2.45 -9.63
C PRO A 187 -27.21 -3.50 -10.69
N THR A 188 -26.64 -3.06 -11.81
CA THR A 188 -26.28 -3.89 -12.97
C THR A 188 -24.81 -3.69 -13.35
N PRO A 189 -23.85 -4.20 -12.54
CA PRO A 189 -22.42 -4.04 -12.84
C PRO A 189 -22.06 -4.82 -14.12
N GLU A 190 -22.14 -4.14 -15.26
CA GLU A 190 -21.95 -4.74 -16.57
C GLU A 190 -20.58 -4.37 -17.17
N ARG A 191 -19.96 -5.36 -17.83
CA ARG A 191 -18.76 -5.23 -18.66
C ARG A 191 -18.99 -6.01 -19.95
N THR A 192 -18.73 -5.43 -21.12
CA THR A 192 -19.12 -6.03 -22.42
C THR A 192 -18.01 -6.74 -23.19
N THR A 193 -16.79 -6.79 -22.68
CA THR A 193 -15.69 -7.55 -23.31
C THR A 193 -14.99 -8.45 -22.30
N SER A 194 -14.40 -9.56 -22.78
CA SER A 194 -13.29 -10.26 -22.13
C SER A 194 -12.17 -9.27 -21.79
N ALA A 195 -11.13 -9.70 -21.05
CA ALA A 195 -9.90 -8.88 -20.94
C ALA A 195 -9.54 -8.29 -22.33
N PRO A 196 -9.06 -7.04 -22.40
CA PRO A 196 -8.86 -6.37 -23.68
C PRO A 196 -8.04 -7.28 -24.61
N PRO A 197 -8.30 -7.31 -25.94
CA PRO A 197 -7.19 -7.65 -26.82
C PRO A 197 -6.06 -6.68 -26.44
N PRO A 198 -4.82 -7.16 -26.23
CA PRO A 198 -3.73 -6.29 -25.81
C PRO A 198 -3.73 -5.04 -26.69
N PRO A 199 -3.36 -3.85 -26.15
CA PRO A 199 -3.17 -2.68 -26.98
C PRO A 199 -2.34 -3.10 -28.23
N PRO A 200 -2.52 -2.47 -29.40
CA PRO A 200 -1.55 -2.66 -30.48
C PRO A 200 -0.18 -2.54 -29.81
N PRO A 201 0.70 -3.56 -29.91
CA PRO A 201 1.93 -3.56 -29.13
C PRO A 201 2.57 -2.19 -29.33
N ALA A 202 2.93 -1.53 -28.23
CA ALA A 202 3.58 -0.21 -28.29
C ALA A 202 4.61 -0.28 -29.42
N PRO A 203 4.64 0.71 -30.34
CA PRO A 203 5.36 0.58 -31.60
C PRO A 203 6.75 0.07 -31.30
N VAL A 204 6.96 -1.20 -31.63
CA VAL A 204 8.16 -1.92 -31.25
C VAL A 204 9.29 -1.21 -31.99
N ALA A 205 10.22 -0.64 -31.23
CA ALA A 205 11.40 -0.04 -31.82
C ALA A 205 12.16 -1.14 -32.57
N ASP A 206 12.71 -0.82 -33.74
CA ASP A 206 13.62 -1.73 -34.42
C ASP A 206 14.95 -1.76 -33.67
N CYS A 207 14.99 -2.57 -32.62
CA CYS A 207 16.20 -2.85 -31.85
C CYS A 207 17.19 -3.70 -32.66
N THR A 208 16.89 -4.12 -33.90
CA THR A 208 17.88 -4.81 -34.75
C THR A 208 18.69 -3.85 -35.62
N ALA A 209 18.30 -2.58 -35.70
CA ALA A 209 19.07 -1.57 -36.38
C ALA A 209 20.47 -1.44 -35.74
N PRO A 210 21.55 -1.31 -36.54
CA PRO A 210 22.89 -1.09 -36.01
C PRO A 210 22.96 0.29 -35.32
N GLY A 211 22.68 0.31 -34.02
CA GLY A 211 22.79 1.46 -33.13
C GLY A 211 24.12 1.49 -32.37
N SER A 212 24.17 2.28 -31.30
CA SER A 212 25.28 2.31 -30.35
C SER A 212 25.58 0.91 -29.79
N ALA A 213 26.85 0.64 -29.49
CA ALA A 213 27.24 -0.65 -28.91
C ALA A 213 26.53 -0.87 -27.56
N LEU A 214 25.92 -2.04 -27.39
CA LEU A 214 25.30 -2.43 -26.12
C LEU A 214 26.38 -2.79 -25.09
N THR A 215 26.21 -2.29 -23.88
CA THR A 215 26.89 -2.78 -22.69
C THR A 215 26.00 -3.86 -22.07
N THR A 216 26.55 -5.02 -21.72
CA THR A 216 25.77 -6.09 -21.07
C THR A 216 25.45 -5.71 -19.62
N ILE A 217 24.32 -6.16 -19.10
CA ILE A 217 23.95 -5.93 -17.70
C ILE A 217 25.05 -6.44 -16.73
N PRO A 218 25.60 -7.66 -16.90
CA PRO A 218 26.75 -8.12 -16.11
C PRO A 218 27.98 -7.22 -16.14
N ALA A 219 28.26 -6.55 -17.27
CA ALA A 219 29.38 -5.61 -17.36
C ALA A 219 29.08 -4.28 -16.65
N VAL A 220 27.79 -3.88 -16.57
CA VAL A 220 27.35 -2.74 -15.75
C VAL A 220 27.47 -3.07 -14.28
N GLN A 221 26.99 -4.23 -13.85
CA GLN A 221 27.09 -4.67 -12.45
C GLN A 221 28.55 -4.91 -12.02
N GLY A 222 29.29 -5.70 -12.80
CA GLY A 222 30.59 -6.21 -12.39
C GLY A 222 30.49 -7.29 -11.31
N SER A 223 31.64 -7.77 -10.83
CA SER A 223 31.74 -8.90 -9.90
C SER A 223 31.88 -8.49 -8.43
N GLY A 224 31.66 -7.21 -8.12
CA GLY A 224 31.84 -6.66 -6.77
C GLY A 224 30.72 -5.69 -6.44
N ALA A 225 30.66 -5.22 -5.20
CA ALA A 225 29.57 -4.40 -4.65
C ALA A 225 29.50 -2.95 -5.19
N THR A 226 30.20 -2.64 -6.27
CA THR A 226 30.18 -1.32 -6.89
C THR A 226 30.48 -1.50 -8.36
N SER A 227 29.66 -0.88 -9.20
CA SER A 227 29.84 -0.94 -10.63
C SER A 227 31.20 -0.41 -11.09
N PRO A 228 31.90 -1.08 -12.03
CA PRO A 228 33.09 -0.53 -12.66
C PRO A 228 32.79 0.62 -13.63
N LEU A 229 31.50 0.89 -13.91
CA LEU A 229 31.04 1.86 -14.91
C LEU A 229 30.34 3.09 -14.31
N VAL A 230 30.39 3.29 -12.99
CA VAL A 230 29.81 4.46 -12.32
C VAL A 230 30.19 5.77 -13.03
N GLY A 231 29.17 6.60 -13.31
CA GLY A 231 29.29 7.87 -14.02
C GLY A 231 29.33 7.76 -15.55
N SER A 232 29.42 6.54 -16.10
CA SER A 232 29.38 6.31 -17.55
C SER A 232 27.95 6.26 -18.05
N GLN A 233 27.71 6.84 -19.23
CA GLN A 233 26.46 6.61 -19.97
C GLN A 233 26.60 5.32 -20.78
N VAL A 234 25.61 4.43 -20.65
CA VAL A 234 25.57 3.14 -21.33
C VAL A 234 24.20 2.93 -21.98
N GLN A 235 24.15 2.00 -22.93
CA GLN A 235 22.91 1.44 -23.45
C GLN A 235 22.87 -0.05 -23.11
N VAL A 236 21.85 -0.48 -22.39
CA VAL A 236 21.62 -1.87 -22.00
C VAL A 236 20.35 -2.40 -22.65
N GLU A 237 20.26 -3.73 -22.79
CA GLU A 237 19.03 -4.43 -23.20
C GLU A 237 18.74 -5.53 -22.18
N GLY A 238 17.48 -5.68 -21.78
CA GLY A 238 17.06 -6.71 -20.82
C GLY A 238 15.55 -6.85 -20.76
N VAL A 239 15.08 -7.87 -20.05
CA VAL A 239 13.66 -8.11 -19.77
C VAL A 239 13.28 -7.50 -18.45
N VAL A 240 12.14 -6.81 -18.40
CA VAL A 240 11.55 -6.27 -17.18
C VAL A 240 11.05 -7.42 -16.32
N VAL A 241 11.70 -7.59 -15.17
CA VAL A 241 11.43 -8.67 -14.20
C VAL A 241 10.89 -8.16 -12.88
N GLY A 242 10.87 -6.84 -12.68
CA GLY A 242 10.19 -6.17 -11.58
C GLY A 242 9.74 -4.78 -12.04
N ASP A 243 8.48 -4.41 -11.84
CA ASP A 243 7.92 -3.10 -12.19
C ASP A 243 7.48 -2.37 -10.92
N LEU A 244 8.22 -1.34 -10.53
CA LEU A 244 7.91 -0.48 -9.38
C LEU A 244 7.51 0.94 -9.82
N GLU A 245 7.25 1.16 -11.12
CA GLU A 245 6.97 2.48 -11.67
C GLU A 245 5.63 3.03 -11.14
N ASN A 246 4.63 2.17 -11.05
CA ASN A 246 3.25 2.56 -10.72
C ASN A 246 2.97 2.68 -9.22
N VAL A 247 3.95 2.31 -8.41
CA VAL A 247 3.82 2.26 -6.95
C VAL A 247 4.38 3.54 -6.37
N GLU A 248 5.61 3.89 -6.77
CA GLU A 248 6.36 5.01 -6.19
C GLU A 248 7.27 5.76 -7.17
N ALA A 249 7.16 5.48 -8.48
CA ALA A 249 8.08 6.00 -9.50
C ALA A 249 9.56 5.72 -9.16
N LEU A 250 9.82 4.57 -8.52
CA LEU A 250 11.18 4.14 -8.19
C LEU A 250 11.90 3.62 -9.45
N GLY A 251 11.15 3.09 -10.41
CA GLY A 251 11.66 2.53 -11.66
C GLY A 251 11.33 1.06 -11.80
N TYR A 252 12.22 0.27 -12.39
CA TYR A 252 11.98 -1.15 -12.67
C TYR A 252 13.29 -1.95 -12.69
N PHE A 253 13.21 -3.26 -12.55
CA PHE A 253 14.34 -4.18 -12.65
C PHE A 253 14.41 -4.81 -14.03
N LEU A 254 15.58 -4.76 -14.63
CA LEU A 254 15.93 -5.51 -15.84
C LEU A 254 16.76 -6.72 -15.50
N GLN A 255 16.56 -7.80 -16.25
CA GLN A 255 17.42 -8.97 -16.21
C GLN A 255 17.81 -9.41 -17.62
N SER A 256 19.05 -9.86 -17.82
CA SER A 256 19.49 -10.46 -19.08
C SER A 256 18.60 -11.65 -19.47
N GLU A 257 18.20 -11.75 -20.75
CA GLU A 257 17.46 -12.93 -21.26
C GLU A 257 18.28 -14.21 -21.14
N THR A 258 19.59 -14.11 -21.38
CA THR A 258 20.54 -15.21 -21.28
C THR A 258 21.65 -14.79 -20.33
N ALA A 259 21.83 -15.57 -19.27
CA ALA A 259 22.94 -15.35 -18.35
C ALA A 259 24.28 -15.52 -19.07
N ASP A 260 25.28 -14.76 -18.64
CA ASP A 260 26.63 -14.95 -19.11
C ASP A 260 27.28 -16.20 -18.49
N ALA A 261 28.57 -16.39 -18.76
CA ALA A 261 29.30 -17.55 -18.25
C ALA A 261 29.95 -17.31 -16.89
N ASP A 262 29.92 -16.08 -16.36
CA ASP A 262 30.58 -15.72 -15.11
C ASP A 262 29.56 -15.71 -13.95
N PRO A 263 29.56 -16.75 -13.09
CA PRO A 263 28.64 -16.79 -11.96
C PRO A 263 28.93 -15.70 -10.91
N ALA A 264 30.02 -14.93 -11.05
CA ALA A 264 30.41 -13.84 -10.16
C ALA A 264 29.64 -12.53 -10.42
N THR A 265 28.97 -12.39 -11.55
CA THR A 265 28.27 -11.17 -11.97
C THR A 265 26.77 -11.33 -11.91
N SER A 266 26.05 -10.27 -11.52
CA SER A 266 24.59 -10.27 -11.57
C SER A 266 24.09 -10.02 -12.99
N GLU A 267 23.03 -10.73 -13.36
CA GLU A 267 22.27 -10.48 -14.58
C GLU A 267 21.18 -9.42 -14.40
N GLY A 268 21.00 -8.93 -13.17
CA GLY A 268 19.97 -7.97 -12.79
C GLY A 268 20.50 -6.54 -12.72
N LEU A 269 19.65 -5.56 -13.03
CA LEU A 269 19.98 -4.13 -12.92
C LEU A 269 18.73 -3.34 -12.58
N PHE A 270 18.83 -2.48 -11.57
CA PHE A 270 17.76 -1.54 -11.28
C PHE A 270 17.87 -0.31 -12.19
N VAL A 271 16.78 0.02 -12.87
CA VAL A 271 16.66 1.20 -13.72
C VAL A 271 15.82 2.23 -12.98
N SER A 272 16.42 3.34 -12.58
CA SER A 272 15.67 4.44 -11.97
C SER A 272 15.08 5.35 -13.06
N SER A 273 13.77 5.55 -13.00
CA SER A 273 13.01 6.31 -14.00
C SER A 273 11.96 7.16 -13.29
N PRO A 274 11.90 8.49 -13.55
CA PRO A 274 10.82 9.32 -13.04
C PRO A 274 9.51 9.16 -13.84
N ALA A 275 9.55 8.46 -14.98
CA ALA A 275 8.38 8.17 -15.79
C ALA A 275 7.62 6.98 -15.20
N THR A 276 6.31 6.94 -15.44
CA THR A 276 5.42 5.87 -14.93
C THR A 276 4.66 5.23 -16.08
N GLY A 277 4.37 3.93 -15.95
CA GLY A 277 3.68 3.14 -16.97
C GLY A 277 4.45 3.07 -18.29
N THR A 278 5.78 3.08 -18.24
CA THR A 278 6.63 2.99 -19.44
C THR A 278 6.92 1.56 -19.83
N VAL A 279 6.86 0.63 -18.88
CA VAL A 279 7.10 -0.79 -19.09
C VAL A 279 6.03 -1.65 -18.41
N THR A 280 6.04 -2.95 -18.72
CA THR A 280 5.29 -4.00 -18.03
C THR A 280 6.19 -5.21 -17.84
N LEU A 281 5.90 -6.05 -16.84
CA LEU A 281 6.58 -7.34 -16.66
C LEU A 281 6.60 -8.14 -17.98
N GLY A 282 7.78 -8.64 -18.34
CA GLY A 282 8.00 -9.38 -19.59
C GLY A 282 8.24 -8.49 -20.81
N ASP A 283 8.31 -7.17 -20.68
CA ASP A 283 8.80 -6.33 -21.76
C ASP A 283 10.32 -6.47 -21.90
N ARG A 284 10.81 -6.71 -23.12
CA ARG A 284 12.22 -6.52 -23.46
C ARG A 284 12.42 -5.08 -23.92
N VAL A 285 13.27 -4.35 -23.22
CA VAL A 285 13.54 -2.94 -23.49
C VAL A 285 15.01 -2.65 -23.69
N ARG A 286 15.31 -1.59 -24.43
CA ARG A 286 16.61 -0.92 -24.45
C ARG A 286 16.56 0.34 -23.64
N VAL A 287 17.50 0.48 -22.73
CA VAL A 287 17.58 1.65 -21.85
C VAL A 287 18.90 2.35 -22.06
N VAL A 288 18.84 3.65 -22.33
CA VAL A 288 20.00 4.54 -22.30
C VAL A 288 19.98 5.31 -20.99
N GLY A 289 21.07 5.25 -20.23
CA GLY A 289 21.14 5.92 -18.94
C GLY A 289 22.56 6.05 -18.40
N THR A 290 22.69 6.73 -17.27
CA THR A 290 23.96 6.88 -16.55
C THR A 290 24.01 5.92 -15.37
N VAL A 291 25.09 5.16 -15.24
CA VAL A 291 25.30 4.22 -14.14
C VAL A 291 25.62 4.97 -12.85
N ASN A 292 24.94 4.64 -11.76
CA ASN A 292 25.13 5.24 -10.43
C ASN A 292 25.10 4.18 -9.33
N GLU A 293 25.64 4.53 -8.16
CA GLU A 293 25.43 3.80 -6.91
C GLU A 293 24.41 4.56 -6.07
N GLN A 294 23.36 3.89 -5.64
CA GLN A 294 22.35 4.49 -4.78
C GLN A 294 21.98 3.55 -3.65
N PHE A 295 22.18 3.99 -2.39
CA PHE A 295 21.86 3.21 -1.19
C PHE A 295 22.47 1.80 -1.13
N GLY A 296 23.57 1.57 -1.85
CA GLY A 296 24.27 0.28 -1.90
C GLY A 296 23.75 -0.68 -2.97
N VAL A 297 23.02 -0.18 -3.97
CA VAL A 297 22.67 -0.92 -5.20
C VAL A 297 23.20 -0.21 -6.45
N THR A 298 23.58 -0.99 -7.45
CA THR A 298 23.92 -0.47 -8.78
C THR A 298 22.64 -0.09 -9.51
N THR A 299 22.58 1.14 -10.01
CA THR A 299 21.40 1.70 -10.70
C THR A 299 21.76 2.29 -12.05
N LEU A 300 20.81 2.29 -12.97
CA LEU A 300 20.89 3.01 -14.24
C LEU A 300 19.83 4.12 -14.26
N ALA A 301 20.27 5.37 -14.16
CA ALA A 301 19.36 6.53 -14.28
C ALA A 301 18.94 6.70 -15.74
N ALA A 302 17.71 6.30 -16.06
CA ALA A 302 17.20 6.28 -17.41
C ALA A 302 17.06 7.70 -18.00
N SER A 303 17.48 7.83 -19.25
CA SER A 303 17.31 9.02 -20.09
C SER A 303 16.53 8.74 -21.38
N GLY A 304 16.33 7.46 -21.71
CA GLY A 304 15.48 6.98 -22.80
C GLY A 304 15.24 5.48 -22.67
N VAL A 305 14.03 5.06 -23.05
CA VAL A 305 13.58 3.66 -22.99
C VAL A 305 12.86 3.35 -24.30
N ASP A 306 13.31 2.31 -24.99
CA ASP A 306 12.71 1.80 -26.22
C ASP A 306 12.17 0.38 -25.97
N LEU A 307 10.91 0.13 -26.29
CA LEU A 307 10.32 -1.20 -26.25
C LEU A 307 10.76 -2.03 -27.46
N CYS A 308 11.52 -3.10 -27.23
CA CYS A 308 12.04 -3.99 -28.27
C CYS A 308 11.16 -5.22 -28.53
N ALA A 309 10.40 -5.67 -27.53
CA ALA A 309 9.36 -6.69 -27.65
C ALA A 309 8.51 -6.69 -26.37
N GLY A 310 7.19 -6.81 -26.49
CA GLY A 310 6.32 -6.96 -25.32
C GLY A 310 6.00 -8.43 -25.01
N GLY A 311 5.80 -8.74 -23.73
CA GLY A 311 5.33 -10.06 -23.28
C GLY A 311 6.25 -11.24 -23.63
N VAL A 312 7.57 -11.03 -23.64
CA VAL A 312 8.53 -12.13 -23.72
C VAL A 312 8.50 -12.96 -22.44
N ALA A 313 8.95 -14.21 -22.52
CA ALA A 313 9.04 -15.06 -21.33
C ALA A 313 10.04 -14.46 -20.33
N LEU A 314 9.65 -14.41 -19.05
CA LEU A 314 10.55 -13.98 -17.99
C LEU A 314 11.77 -14.92 -17.92
N PRO A 315 13.00 -14.38 -17.75
CA PRO A 315 14.17 -15.19 -17.43
C PRO A 315 13.89 -16.09 -16.22
N PRO A 316 14.42 -17.34 -16.18
CA PRO A 316 14.23 -18.22 -15.03
C PRO A 316 14.69 -17.55 -13.72
N ALA A 317 13.93 -17.74 -12.65
CA ALA A 317 14.32 -17.25 -11.34
C ALA A 317 15.61 -17.94 -10.86
N ALA A 318 16.57 -17.17 -10.37
CA ALA A 318 17.82 -17.70 -9.84
C ALA A 318 17.61 -18.32 -8.46
N ALA A 319 18.32 -19.42 -8.19
CA ALA A 319 18.25 -20.09 -6.91
C ALA A 319 19.01 -19.29 -5.84
N LEU A 320 18.28 -18.68 -4.92
CA LEU A 320 18.83 -18.04 -3.73
C LEU A 320 18.99 -19.07 -2.62
N ALA A 321 20.22 -19.50 -2.37
CA ALA A 321 20.55 -20.38 -1.27
C ALA A 321 20.58 -19.60 0.06
N LEU A 322 20.06 -20.22 1.12
CA LEU A 322 20.22 -19.76 2.50
C LEU A 322 20.77 -20.90 3.35
N PRO A 323 21.73 -20.65 4.27
CA PRO A 323 22.37 -19.36 4.56
C PRO A 323 23.23 -18.83 3.39
N SER A 324 23.31 -17.51 3.26
CA SER A 324 24.17 -16.82 2.29
C SER A 324 24.74 -15.53 2.85
N ASP A 325 25.98 -15.20 2.46
CA ASP A 325 26.65 -13.94 2.78
C ASP A 325 26.35 -12.86 1.73
N ASP A 326 26.84 -11.64 1.98
CA ASP A 326 26.59 -10.50 1.11
C ASP A 326 27.18 -10.74 -0.29
N ALA A 327 28.39 -11.32 -0.38
CA ALA A 327 29.01 -11.63 -1.67
C ALA A 327 28.25 -12.70 -2.47
N ALA A 328 27.49 -13.58 -1.83
CA ALA A 328 26.62 -14.53 -2.51
C ALA A 328 25.32 -13.90 -3.01
N ARG A 329 24.79 -12.92 -2.28
CA ARG A 329 23.55 -12.21 -2.62
C ARG A 329 23.78 -11.12 -3.66
N GLU A 330 24.94 -10.47 -3.64
CA GLU A 330 25.39 -9.47 -4.62
C GLU A 330 25.30 -9.99 -6.06
N ARG A 331 25.68 -11.26 -6.27
CA ARG A 331 25.65 -11.91 -7.60
C ARG A 331 24.23 -12.12 -8.12
N LEU A 332 23.22 -11.85 -7.30
CA LEU A 332 21.81 -11.97 -7.61
C LEU A 332 21.07 -10.62 -7.46
N GLU A 333 21.79 -9.51 -7.24
CA GLU A 333 21.18 -8.19 -7.08
C GLU A 333 20.38 -7.80 -8.34
N GLY A 334 19.12 -7.43 -8.14
CA GLY A 334 18.19 -7.04 -9.21
C GLY A 334 17.65 -8.20 -10.03
N MET A 335 17.95 -9.45 -9.68
CA MET A 335 17.43 -10.64 -10.37
C MET A 335 16.16 -11.16 -9.72
N ARG A 336 15.29 -11.78 -10.52
CA ARG A 336 14.24 -12.67 -9.99
C ARG A 336 14.88 -13.84 -9.26
N VAL A 337 14.42 -14.12 -8.06
CA VAL A 337 14.96 -15.20 -7.23
C VAL A 337 13.88 -16.15 -6.72
N THR A 338 14.30 -17.37 -6.40
CA THR A 338 13.49 -18.35 -5.69
C THR A 338 14.33 -19.05 -4.64
N THR A 339 13.70 -19.47 -3.54
CA THR A 339 14.34 -20.27 -2.49
C THR A 339 13.72 -21.65 -2.44
N SER A 340 14.55 -22.68 -2.36
CA SER A 340 14.08 -24.05 -2.08
C SER A 340 13.92 -24.34 -0.59
N ALA A 341 14.51 -23.50 0.27
CA ALA A 341 14.39 -23.65 1.72
C ALA A 341 13.04 -23.07 2.20
N PRO A 342 12.32 -23.77 3.11
CA PRO A 342 11.12 -23.23 3.70
C PRO A 342 11.46 -21.97 4.51
N LEU A 343 10.68 -20.90 4.33
CA LEU A 343 10.86 -19.66 5.05
C LEU A 343 9.88 -19.56 6.23
N THR A 344 10.37 -19.02 7.34
CA THR A 344 9.61 -18.77 8.57
C THR A 344 9.67 -17.31 8.93
N VAL A 345 8.54 -16.72 9.31
CA VAL A 345 8.46 -15.35 9.81
C VAL A 345 9.21 -15.26 11.13
N THR A 346 10.19 -14.37 11.22
CA THR A 346 11.01 -14.17 12.42
C THR A 346 10.87 -12.79 13.04
N GLU A 347 10.32 -11.81 12.31
CA GLU A 347 10.14 -10.45 12.79
C GLU A 347 9.00 -9.79 11.99
N HIS A 348 8.19 -8.97 12.66
CA HIS A 348 7.11 -8.21 12.04
C HIS A 348 7.04 -6.75 12.54
N PHE A 349 8.09 -6.26 13.20
CA PHE A 349 8.07 -4.94 13.85
C PHE A 349 7.77 -3.82 12.86
N ASN A 350 8.33 -3.91 11.66
CA ASN A 350 8.13 -2.93 10.60
C ASN A 350 6.86 -3.16 9.76
N LEU A 351 6.08 -4.22 10.02
CA LEU A 351 4.95 -4.59 9.15
C LEU A 351 3.88 -3.49 9.08
N ASP A 352 3.43 -2.99 10.23
CA ASP A 352 2.38 -1.97 10.26
C ASP A 352 2.84 -0.63 9.66
N GLY A 353 4.12 -0.32 9.83
CA GLY A 353 4.70 0.97 9.48
C GLY A 353 5.26 1.04 8.06
N PHE A 354 5.76 -0.07 7.52
CA PHE A 354 6.54 -0.14 6.28
C PHE A 354 6.21 -1.37 5.42
N GLY A 355 5.23 -2.20 5.79
CA GLY A 355 4.91 -3.40 5.02
C GLY A 355 5.97 -4.51 5.10
N GLU A 356 6.98 -4.40 5.98
CA GLU A 356 8.11 -5.33 6.01
C GLU A 356 7.91 -6.49 7.00
N LEU A 357 8.17 -7.72 6.54
CA LEU A 357 8.39 -8.90 7.37
C LEU A 357 9.86 -9.33 7.27
N VAL A 358 10.42 -9.95 8.32
CA VAL A 358 11.70 -10.67 8.20
C VAL A 358 11.43 -12.15 8.17
N LEU A 359 11.99 -12.81 7.17
CA LEU A 359 11.89 -14.25 6.94
C LEU A 359 13.23 -14.92 7.21
N SER A 360 13.17 -16.18 7.66
CA SER A 360 14.36 -17.00 7.85
C SER A 360 14.18 -18.45 7.40
N SER A 361 15.23 -19.00 6.79
CA SER A 361 15.32 -20.44 6.45
C SER A 361 15.63 -21.33 7.66
N SER A 362 16.04 -20.76 8.79
CA SER A 362 16.40 -21.51 10.01
C SER A 362 15.30 -21.53 11.07
N GLY A 363 14.05 -21.23 10.69
CA GLY A 363 12.94 -21.06 11.62
C GLY A 363 12.94 -19.69 12.31
N ALA A 364 12.12 -19.54 13.35
CA ALA A 364 12.11 -18.32 14.15
C ALA A 364 13.46 -18.13 14.86
N GLN A 365 14.04 -16.94 14.71
CA GLN A 365 15.30 -16.57 15.33
C GLN A 365 15.05 -15.91 16.69
N VAL A 366 15.92 -16.20 17.64
CA VAL A 366 15.92 -15.60 18.99
C VAL A 366 17.00 -14.53 19.10
N GLN A 367 16.85 -13.61 20.06
CA GLN A 367 17.94 -12.70 20.35
C GLN A 367 19.13 -13.49 20.92
N PRO A 368 20.37 -13.26 20.45
CA PRO A 368 21.52 -14.06 20.86
C PRO A 368 21.76 -14.11 22.37
N THR A 369 21.40 -13.03 23.09
CA THR A 369 21.55 -12.93 24.54
C THR A 369 20.51 -13.72 25.33
N GLU A 370 19.46 -14.24 24.68
CA GLU A 370 18.49 -15.14 25.33
C GLU A 370 19.10 -16.51 25.63
N VAL A 371 20.06 -16.95 24.81
CA VAL A 371 20.64 -18.30 24.88
C VAL A 371 22.15 -18.30 25.18
N ALA A 372 22.80 -17.12 25.16
CA ALA A 372 24.22 -16.99 25.43
C ALA A 372 24.55 -15.68 26.17
N ARG A 373 25.68 -15.65 26.90
CA ARG A 373 26.11 -14.42 27.59
C ARG A 373 26.48 -13.32 26.58
N PRO A 374 26.18 -12.04 26.87
CA PRO A 374 26.64 -10.92 26.05
C PRO A 374 28.16 -10.95 25.84
N GLY A 375 28.61 -10.74 24.60
CA GLY A 375 30.03 -10.75 24.22
C GLY A 375 30.70 -12.13 24.15
N SER A 376 29.97 -13.22 24.43
CA SER A 376 30.51 -14.58 24.29
C SER A 376 30.65 -15.00 22.83
N ALA A 377 31.59 -15.92 22.55
CA ALA A 377 31.76 -16.49 21.22
C ALA A 377 30.47 -17.13 20.66
N THR A 378 29.66 -17.75 21.53
CA THR A 378 28.35 -18.33 21.16
C THR A 378 27.37 -17.24 20.72
N ALA A 379 27.28 -16.12 21.45
CA ALA A 379 26.43 -15.00 21.05
C ALA A 379 26.88 -14.41 19.70
N THR A 380 28.19 -14.21 19.51
CA THR A 380 28.75 -13.71 18.24
C THR A 380 28.47 -14.67 17.07
N ALA A 381 28.63 -15.98 17.28
CA ALA A 381 28.33 -16.97 16.25
C ALA A 381 26.84 -16.97 15.85
N LEU A 382 25.94 -16.79 16.83
CA LEU A 382 24.50 -16.72 16.57
C LEU A 382 24.09 -15.43 15.85
N ILE A 383 24.73 -14.29 16.13
CA ILE A 383 24.55 -13.05 15.35
C ILE A 383 24.84 -13.30 13.87
N VAL A 384 25.98 -13.93 13.57
CA VAL A 384 26.39 -14.24 12.19
C VAL A 384 25.42 -15.23 11.56
N ALA A 385 25.07 -16.32 12.26
CA ALA A 385 24.12 -17.31 11.75
C ALA A 385 22.74 -16.72 11.45
N ASN A 386 22.23 -15.84 12.33
CA ASN A 386 20.96 -15.16 12.12
C ASN A 386 21.00 -14.26 10.88
N ARG A 387 22.07 -13.46 10.71
CA ARG A 387 22.26 -12.58 9.54
C ARG A 387 22.27 -13.36 8.22
N LEU A 388 23.04 -14.46 8.16
CA LEU A 388 23.15 -15.26 6.94
C LEU A 388 21.85 -15.96 6.54
N ASN A 389 20.97 -16.23 7.51
CA ASN A 389 19.70 -16.93 7.29
C ASN A 389 18.48 -16.01 7.23
N ARG A 390 18.63 -14.68 7.18
CA ARG A 390 17.47 -13.76 7.10
C ARG A 390 17.41 -12.93 5.82
N LEU A 391 16.19 -12.66 5.39
CA LEU A 391 15.79 -11.78 4.28
C LEU A 391 14.60 -10.94 4.74
N THR A 392 14.54 -9.69 4.29
CA THR A 392 13.34 -8.85 4.46
C THR A 392 12.39 -9.14 3.30
N LEU A 393 11.12 -9.45 3.58
CA LEU A 393 10.05 -9.41 2.59
C LEU A 393 9.40 -8.02 2.68
N ASP A 394 9.45 -7.28 1.59
CA ASP A 394 9.02 -5.89 1.47
C ASP A 394 7.69 -5.84 0.69
N ASP A 395 6.86 -4.82 0.89
CA ASP A 395 5.60 -4.66 0.15
C ASP A 395 5.76 -3.84 -1.14
N GLY A 396 6.98 -3.36 -1.43
CA GLY A 396 7.29 -2.53 -2.58
C GLY A 396 7.00 -1.04 -2.38
N ARG A 397 6.67 -0.61 -1.16
CA ARG A 397 6.17 0.75 -0.87
C ARG A 397 6.93 1.43 0.29
N ALA A 398 7.63 2.53 0.01
CA ALA A 398 8.06 3.56 0.95
C ALA A 398 6.92 4.26 1.72
N ALA A 399 5.68 4.29 1.22
CA ALA A 399 4.57 4.91 1.96
C ALA A 399 4.32 4.20 3.30
N ARG A 400 4.24 4.98 4.38
CA ARG A 400 4.10 4.43 5.74
C ARG A 400 2.65 4.22 6.15
N ASN A 401 2.44 3.28 7.07
CA ASN A 401 1.15 3.02 7.71
C ASN A 401 0.03 2.73 6.72
N LEU A 402 0.34 1.99 5.66
CA LEU A 402 -0.62 1.67 4.61
C LEU A 402 -1.77 0.82 5.16
N ARG A 403 -2.96 1.05 4.61
CA ARG A 403 -4.19 0.32 4.96
C ARG A 403 -4.89 -0.12 3.66
N PRO A 404 -5.26 -1.41 3.53
CA PRO A 404 -4.97 -2.51 4.46
C PRO A 404 -3.46 -2.76 4.61
N VAL A 405 -3.06 -3.30 5.77
CA VAL A 405 -1.65 -3.65 6.03
C VAL A 405 -1.31 -4.87 5.15
N PRO A 406 -0.22 -4.83 4.37
CA PRO A 406 0.23 -5.97 3.58
C PRO A 406 0.45 -7.21 4.46
N TYR A 407 0.28 -8.41 3.88
CA TYR A 407 0.51 -9.70 4.55
C TYR A 407 -0.33 -9.99 5.81
N LEU A 408 -1.24 -9.08 6.20
CA LEU A 408 -1.99 -9.18 7.44
C LEU A 408 -3.49 -9.08 7.16
N THR A 409 -4.24 -10.08 7.65
CA THR A 409 -5.70 -10.01 7.69
C THR A 409 -6.19 -9.96 9.14
N PRO A 410 -7.31 -9.27 9.45
CA PRO A 410 -7.86 -9.24 10.81
C PRO A 410 -8.27 -10.62 11.34
N THR A 411 -8.64 -11.55 10.44
CA THR A 411 -9.13 -12.88 10.79
C THR A 411 -8.02 -13.93 10.88
N ASP A 412 -6.89 -13.70 10.21
CA ASP A 412 -5.73 -14.61 10.20
C ASP A 412 -4.43 -13.78 10.22
N PRO A 413 -3.97 -13.36 11.41
CA PRO A 413 -2.79 -12.53 11.52
C PRO A 413 -1.52 -13.39 11.40
N VAL A 414 -0.57 -12.94 10.57
CA VAL A 414 0.76 -13.53 10.49
C VAL A 414 1.52 -13.38 11.82
N ARG A 415 2.09 -14.48 12.32
CA ARG A 415 2.84 -14.52 13.57
C ARG A 415 4.29 -14.92 13.35
N ILE A 416 5.15 -14.50 14.28
CA ILE A 416 6.50 -15.05 14.38
C ILE A 416 6.38 -16.57 14.55
N GLY A 417 7.12 -17.32 13.74
CA GLY A 417 7.06 -18.78 13.68
C GLY A 417 6.17 -19.32 12.55
N ASP A 418 5.31 -18.51 11.93
CA ASP A 418 4.50 -18.96 10.79
C ASP A 418 5.35 -19.19 9.54
N ARG A 419 4.90 -20.11 8.68
CA ARG A 419 5.66 -20.54 7.51
C ARG A 419 5.09 -19.93 6.24
N VAL A 420 5.96 -19.48 5.35
CA VAL A 420 5.55 -19.11 3.99
C VAL A 420 5.12 -20.37 3.24
N THR A 421 3.90 -20.37 2.70
CA THR A 421 3.35 -21.48 1.90
C THR A 421 3.47 -21.24 0.42
N ALA A 422 3.29 -19.99 -0.01
CA ALA A 422 3.58 -19.54 -1.35
C ALA A 422 4.28 -18.19 -1.21
N LEU A 423 5.41 -18.05 -1.90
CA LEU A 423 6.09 -16.78 -2.08
C LEU A 423 5.74 -16.31 -3.48
N GLU A 424 5.31 -15.06 -3.60
CA GLU A 424 5.06 -14.43 -4.89
C GLU A 424 6.35 -14.33 -5.72
N ASP A 425 6.22 -13.92 -6.98
CA ASP A 425 7.39 -13.63 -7.80
C ASP A 425 8.13 -12.42 -7.22
N VAL A 426 9.39 -12.60 -6.86
CA VAL A 426 10.18 -11.58 -6.15
C VAL A 426 11.53 -11.31 -6.82
N VAL A 427 11.98 -10.07 -6.69
CA VAL A 427 13.30 -9.61 -7.08
C VAL A 427 14.16 -9.38 -5.83
N LEU A 428 15.40 -9.88 -5.81
CA LEU A 428 16.34 -9.62 -4.73
C LEU A 428 16.99 -8.25 -4.92
N THR A 429 17.03 -7.43 -3.87
CA THR A 429 17.75 -6.16 -3.88
C THR A 429 18.32 -5.84 -2.49
N PHE A 430 19.12 -4.78 -2.38
CA PHE A 430 19.66 -4.31 -1.11
C PHE A 430 19.08 -2.93 -0.76
N GLY A 431 18.76 -2.73 0.52
CA GLY A 431 18.21 -1.46 0.96
C GLY A 431 18.13 -1.37 2.48
N PHE A 432 18.35 -0.15 3.01
CA PHE A 432 18.29 0.15 4.44
C PHE A 432 19.14 -0.80 5.31
N GLY A 433 20.27 -1.28 4.77
CA GLY A 433 21.18 -2.20 5.46
C GLY A 433 20.76 -3.67 5.46
N SER A 434 19.80 -4.06 4.62
CA SER A 434 19.24 -5.42 4.55
C SER A 434 19.02 -5.89 3.11
N TRP A 435 19.22 -7.17 2.87
CA TRP A 435 18.79 -7.84 1.64
C TRP A 435 17.30 -8.09 1.70
N ARG A 436 16.59 -7.67 0.65
CA ARG A 436 15.14 -7.66 0.60
C ARG A 436 14.60 -8.30 -0.67
N LEU A 437 13.42 -8.89 -0.54
CA LEU A 437 12.61 -9.45 -1.61
C LEU A 437 11.52 -8.43 -1.91
N GLN A 438 11.58 -7.85 -3.11
CA GLN A 438 10.56 -6.93 -3.62
C GLN A 438 9.55 -7.70 -4.47
N PRO A 439 8.24 -7.41 -4.38
CA PRO A 439 7.24 -7.99 -5.26
C PRO A 439 7.53 -7.56 -6.70
N ALA A 440 7.56 -8.52 -7.63
CA ALA A 440 7.90 -8.24 -9.02
C ALA A 440 6.88 -7.33 -9.72
N ASP A 441 5.60 -7.41 -9.37
CA ASP A 441 4.54 -6.56 -9.92
C ASP A 441 4.40 -5.21 -9.19
N GLY A 442 5.19 -5.00 -8.13
CA GLY A 442 5.11 -3.81 -7.29
C GLY A 442 3.91 -3.76 -6.34
N ASP A 443 3.09 -4.81 -6.26
CA ASP A 443 1.96 -4.83 -5.34
C ASP A 443 1.78 -6.16 -4.61
N ALA A 444 2.35 -6.24 -3.40
CA ALA A 444 2.19 -7.37 -2.49
C ALA A 444 0.74 -7.60 -1.96
N ARG A 445 -0.27 -6.96 -2.55
CA ARG A 445 -1.70 -7.06 -2.19
C ARG A 445 -2.55 -7.74 -3.27
N ASP A 446 -1.99 -8.00 -4.45
CA ASP A 446 -2.68 -8.59 -5.59
C ASP A 446 -2.68 -10.13 -5.57
N ALA A 447 -3.35 -10.73 -6.56
CA ALA A 447 -3.76 -12.14 -6.60
C ALA A 447 -2.62 -13.18 -6.58
N ASP A 448 -1.36 -12.76 -6.71
CA ASP A 448 -0.15 -13.60 -6.60
C ASP A 448 0.47 -13.58 -5.18
N ALA A 449 -0.22 -12.97 -4.21
CA ALA A 449 0.23 -12.69 -2.84
C ALA A 449 1.02 -13.81 -2.15
N THR A 450 2.05 -13.40 -1.40
CA THR A 450 2.70 -14.25 -0.40
C THR A 450 1.69 -14.72 0.66
N THR A 451 1.62 -16.04 0.88
CA THR A 451 0.72 -16.66 1.86
C THR A 451 1.47 -17.36 2.99
N PHE A 452 0.81 -17.47 4.14
CA PHE A 452 1.39 -18.05 5.35
C PHE A 452 0.51 -19.17 5.92
N ALA A 453 1.14 -20.26 6.35
CA ALA A 453 0.52 -21.25 7.21
C ALA A 453 0.75 -20.89 8.67
N ALA A 454 -0.35 -20.83 9.43
CA ALA A 454 -0.34 -20.75 10.89
C ALA A 454 0.30 -22.00 11.50
N THR A 455 1.61 -21.91 11.77
CA THR A 455 2.39 -23.01 12.37
C THR A 455 2.83 -22.68 13.80
N ASN A 456 2.62 -21.44 14.23
CA ASN A 456 2.74 -21.03 15.63
C ASN A 456 1.41 -20.44 16.16
N PRO A 457 0.34 -21.25 16.26
CA PRO A 457 -0.93 -20.77 16.78
C PRO A 457 -0.79 -20.37 18.25
N ARG A 458 -1.39 -19.23 18.62
CA ARG A 458 -1.49 -18.77 20.00
C ARG A 458 -2.21 -19.86 20.83
N PRO A 459 -1.56 -20.41 21.88
CA PRO A 459 -2.24 -21.32 22.80
C PRO A 459 -3.42 -20.63 23.49
N ALA A 460 -4.48 -21.40 23.81
CA ALA A 460 -5.62 -20.87 24.57
C ALA A 460 -5.24 -20.48 26.00
N SER A 461 -4.22 -21.12 26.56
CA SER A 461 -3.62 -20.81 27.87
C SER A 461 -2.14 -21.21 27.87
N PRO A 462 -1.31 -20.61 28.73
CA PRO A 462 0.05 -21.09 28.97
C PRO A 462 0.07 -22.54 29.48
N GLU A 463 1.16 -23.26 29.22
CA GLU A 463 1.36 -24.60 29.78
C GLU A 463 1.55 -24.53 31.31
N PRO A 464 0.99 -25.47 32.08
CA PRO A 464 1.17 -25.49 33.53
C PRO A 464 2.64 -25.73 33.92
N VAL A 465 3.24 -24.79 34.65
CA VAL A 465 4.58 -24.92 35.23
C VAL A 465 4.57 -25.33 36.72
N GLY A 466 3.37 -25.49 37.30
CA GLY A 466 3.17 -25.69 38.73
C GLY A 466 3.34 -24.41 39.56
N GLY A 467 3.41 -24.53 40.88
CA GLY A 467 3.56 -23.39 41.80
C GLY A 467 2.24 -22.84 42.35
N THR A 468 2.36 -21.89 43.28
CA THR A 468 1.22 -21.26 43.98
C THR A 468 0.88 -19.87 43.43
N TYR A 469 1.85 -19.20 42.80
CA TYR A 469 1.73 -17.82 42.32
C TYR A 469 1.94 -17.73 40.82
N GLN A 470 1.19 -16.86 40.17
CA GLN A 470 1.33 -16.50 38.77
C GLN A 470 2.06 -15.16 38.69
N VAL A 471 3.23 -15.15 38.04
CA VAL A 471 4.04 -13.94 37.88
C VAL A 471 4.11 -13.58 36.40
N GLY A 472 3.77 -12.34 36.06
CA GLY A 472 3.85 -11.78 34.72
C GLY A 472 4.89 -10.68 34.62
N ALA A 473 5.41 -10.45 33.41
CA ALA A 473 6.14 -9.24 33.06
C ALA A 473 5.45 -8.59 31.86
N PHE A 474 5.28 -7.28 31.88
CA PHE A 474 4.57 -6.55 30.84
C PHE A 474 5.22 -5.20 30.57
N ASN A 475 5.76 -5.06 29.36
CA ASN A 475 6.16 -3.76 28.83
C ASN A 475 4.89 -3.01 28.39
N VAL A 476 4.59 -1.89 29.06
CA VAL A 476 3.38 -1.09 28.83
C VAL A 476 3.59 0.03 27.80
N LEU A 477 4.72 0.00 27.10
CA LEU A 477 5.06 0.84 25.95
C LEU A 477 4.88 2.34 26.20
N ASN A 478 5.74 2.89 27.06
CA ASN A 478 5.74 4.28 27.50
C ASN A 478 4.38 4.70 28.12
N TYR A 479 3.93 3.99 29.16
CA TYR A 479 2.81 4.47 29.97
C TYR A 479 3.28 5.63 30.86
N PHE A 480 3.17 6.84 30.30
CA PHE A 480 3.73 8.06 30.87
C PHE A 480 2.59 9.03 31.12
N THR A 481 2.50 9.54 32.34
CA THR A 481 1.47 10.49 32.78
C THR A 481 1.77 11.91 32.28
N THR A 482 3.04 12.23 32.02
CA THR A 482 3.42 13.44 31.28
C THR A 482 3.07 13.29 29.80
N LEU A 483 2.22 14.19 29.30
CA LEU A 483 1.76 14.18 27.91
C LEU A 483 2.71 14.96 27.00
N THR A 484 2.84 14.56 25.74
CA THR A 484 3.72 15.31 24.80
C THR A 484 3.23 16.73 24.51
N THR A 485 1.94 17.02 24.69
CA THR A 485 1.38 18.38 24.67
C THR A 485 1.79 19.25 25.86
N GLN A 486 2.22 18.65 26.98
CA GLN A 486 2.74 19.35 28.16
C GLN A 486 4.27 19.46 28.08
N ASN A 487 4.93 18.38 27.67
CA ASN A 487 6.37 18.31 27.48
C ASN A 487 6.70 17.61 26.15
N PRO A 488 7.17 18.33 25.12
CA PRO A 488 7.52 17.74 23.82
C PRO A 488 8.58 16.63 23.87
N GLN A 489 9.31 16.48 24.99
CA GLN A 489 10.29 15.42 25.21
C GLN A 489 9.72 14.16 25.88
N ALA A 490 8.44 14.18 26.31
CA ALA A 490 7.76 13.00 26.82
C ALA A 490 7.63 11.93 25.72
N ARG A 491 7.59 10.65 26.12
CA ARG A 491 7.60 9.49 25.20
C ARG A 491 6.26 8.75 25.10
N GLY A 492 5.28 9.13 25.91
CA GLY A 492 3.96 8.49 25.97
C GLY A 492 2.89 9.20 25.14
N ALA A 493 1.67 9.22 25.65
CA ALA A 493 0.51 9.76 24.98
C ALA A 493 0.65 11.24 24.59
N THR A 494 0.04 11.64 23.47
CA THR A 494 0.12 13.04 23.01
C THR A 494 -0.74 13.95 23.88
N ASN A 495 -1.96 13.52 24.18
CA ASN A 495 -2.94 14.26 24.95
C ASN A 495 -3.71 13.34 25.91
N ALA A 496 -4.59 13.92 26.73
CA ALA A 496 -5.33 13.17 27.74
C ALA A 496 -6.28 12.10 27.16
N ALA A 497 -6.82 12.31 25.96
CA ALA A 497 -7.68 11.31 25.31
C ALA A 497 -6.86 10.11 24.84
N ASP A 498 -5.67 10.35 24.26
CA ASP A 498 -4.75 9.27 23.87
C ASP A 498 -4.26 8.48 25.10
N PHE A 499 -3.99 9.18 26.21
CA PHE A 499 -3.59 8.56 27.47
C PHE A 499 -4.70 7.67 28.03
N ALA A 500 -5.94 8.18 28.07
CA ALA A 500 -7.08 7.40 28.55
C ALA A 500 -7.30 6.13 27.69
N GLU A 501 -7.10 6.21 26.37
CA GLU A 501 -7.21 5.04 25.49
C GLU A 501 -6.04 4.05 25.68
N GLN A 502 -4.82 4.55 25.89
CA GLN A 502 -3.65 3.73 26.23
C GLN A 502 -3.87 3.00 27.56
N GLU A 503 -4.26 3.73 28.61
CA GLU A 503 -4.54 3.21 29.95
C GLU A 503 -5.61 2.13 29.91
N ARG A 504 -6.74 2.40 29.24
CA ARG A 504 -7.83 1.45 29.12
C ARG A 504 -7.38 0.12 28.51
N LYS A 505 -6.50 0.15 27.49
CA LYS A 505 -5.96 -1.07 26.87
C LYS A 505 -5.04 -1.83 27.82
N ILE A 506 -4.16 -1.13 28.52
CA ILE A 506 -3.23 -1.73 29.49
C ILE A 506 -3.98 -2.35 30.66
N VAL A 507 -4.97 -1.64 31.20
CA VAL A 507 -5.81 -2.10 32.31
C VAL A 507 -6.56 -3.38 31.94
N VAL A 508 -7.16 -3.42 30.75
CA VAL A 508 -7.83 -4.65 30.26
C VAL A 508 -6.83 -5.80 30.14
N ALA A 509 -5.64 -5.56 29.57
CA ALA A 509 -4.63 -6.59 29.40
C ALA A 509 -4.10 -7.16 30.72
N ILE A 510 -3.79 -6.30 31.71
CA ILE A 510 -3.31 -6.72 33.03
C ILE A 510 -4.40 -7.51 33.77
N ASN A 511 -5.63 -7.01 33.80
CA ASN A 511 -6.73 -7.68 34.49
C ASN A 511 -7.10 -9.03 33.86
N GLN A 512 -6.81 -9.24 32.57
CA GLN A 512 -7.01 -10.52 31.89
C GLN A 512 -5.82 -11.49 31.99
N LEU A 513 -4.66 -11.03 32.48
CA LEU A 513 -3.44 -11.85 32.55
C LEU A 513 -3.57 -13.00 33.56
N GLY A 514 -4.38 -12.82 34.60
CA GLY A 514 -4.51 -13.77 35.71
C GLY A 514 -3.22 -13.88 36.54
N ALA A 515 -2.38 -12.85 36.56
CA ALA A 515 -1.17 -12.82 37.38
C ALA A 515 -1.47 -12.30 38.81
N ASP A 516 -0.80 -12.86 39.81
CA ASP A 516 -0.79 -12.35 41.18
C ASP A 516 0.21 -11.19 41.34
N VAL A 517 1.29 -11.21 40.53
CA VAL A 517 2.34 -10.18 40.52
C VAL A 517 2.69 -9.85 39.08
N VAL A 518 2.75 -8.56 38.74
CA VAL A 518 3.15 -8.07 37.42
C VAL A 518 4.34 -7.14 37.54
N ALA A 519 5.46 -7.50 36.92
CA ALA A 519 6.59 -6.61 36.72
C ALA A 519 6.36 -5.74 35.48
N LEU A 520 6.44 -4.41 35.62
CA LEU A 520 6.19 -3.48 34.53
C LEU A 520 7.50 -2.92 33.96
N GLN A 521 7.51 -2.68 32.65
CA GLN A 521 8.59 -1.99 31.94
C GLN A 521 8.02 -0.81 31.15
N GLU A 522 8.84 0.22 30.92
CA GLU A 522 8.44 1.46 30.22
C GLU A 522 7.26 2.18 30.92
N ILE A 523 7.31 2.23 32.26
CA ILE A 523 6.50 3.16 33.07
C ILE A 523 7.31 4.41 33.35
N GLU A 524 6.67 5.57 33.40
CA GLU A 524 7.37 6.84 33.62
C GLU A 524 8.12 6.90 34.94
N ASN A 525 9.36 7.40 34.88
CA ASN A 525 10.13 7.76 36.06
C ASN A 525 9.72 9.17 36.51
N SER A 526 8.53 9.28 37.13
CA SER A 526 7.94 10.55 37.59
C SER A 526 8.92 11.40 38.43
N ALA A 527 9.72 10.74 39.28
CA ALA A 527 10.72 11.42 40.11
C ALA A 527 11.78 12.17 39.28
N ALA A 528 12.19 11.65 38.12
CA ALA A 528 13.14 12.32 37.22
C ALA A 528 12.55 13.59 36.56
N LEU A 529 11.23 13.71 36.54
CA LEU A 529 10.50 14.87 36.03
C LEU A 529 10.13 15.88 37.12
N GLY A 530 10.46 15.58 38.39
CA GLY A 530 10.12 16.41 39.54
C GLY A 530 8.68 16.22 40.04
N GLU A 531 8.00 15.17 39.57
CA GLU A 531 6.69 14.74 40.01
C GLU A 531 6.79 13.88 41.29
N PRO A 532 5.68 13.68 42.03
CA PRO A 532 5.58 12.67 43.07
C PRO A 532 6.17 11.32 42.65
N VAL A 533 6.95 10.72 43.56
CA VAL A 533 7.53 9.38 43.36
C VAL A 533 6.40 8.39 43.11
N ASP A 534 6.60 7.50 42.13
CA ASP A 534 5.63 6.48 41.70
C ASP A 534 4.29 7.02 41.16
N GLU A 535 4.17 8.30 40.77
CA GLU A 535 2.90 8.88 40.27
C GLU A 535 2.28 8.03 39.14
N ALA A 536 3.03 7.78 38.06
CA ALA A 536 2.52 6.99 36.94
C ALA A 536 2.10 5.57 37.37
N LEU A 537 2.87 4.92 38.26
CA LEU A 537 2.52 3.60 38.77
C LEU A 537 1.26 3.63 39.64
N SER A 538 1.10 4.67 40.47
CA SER A 538 -0.08 4.88 41.30
C SER A 538 -1.32 5.12 40.42
N THR A 539 -1.21 5.97 39.39
CA THR A 539 -2.30 6.22 38.44
C THR A 539 -2.77 4.93 37.78
N LEU A 540 -1.84 4.08 37.34
CA LEU A 540 -2.18 2.79 36.75
C LEU A 540 -2.88 1.86 37.75
N VAL A 541 -2.39 1.78 39.00
CA VAL A 541 -3.00 0.95 40.04
C VAL A 541 -4.41 1.42 40.40
N ASP A 542 -4.63 2.73 40.48
CA ASP A 542 -5.96 3.30 40.70
C ASP A 542 -6.92 2.92 39.56
N ALA A 543 -6.45 3.01 38.30
CA ALA A 543 -7.23 2.62 37.13
C ALA A 543 -7.54 1.12 37.10
N LEU A 544 -6.57 0.27 37.45
CA LEU A 544 -6.75 -1.19 37.57
C LEU A 544 -7.82 -1.53 38.60
N ASN A 545 -7.74 -0.92 39.79
CA ASN A 545 -8.67 -1.14 40.90
C ASN A 545 -10.07 -0.59 40.61
N ALA A 546 -10.16 0.53 39.88
CA ALA A 546 -11.44 1.05 39.42
C ALA A 546 -12.13 0.12 38.40
N ALA A 547 -11.35 -0.55 37.54
CA ALA A 547 -11.87 -1.41 36.49
C ALA A 547 -12.21 -2.85 36.95
N ASN A 548 -11.53 -3.38 37.96
CA ASN A 548 -11.82 -4.72 38.49
C ASN A 548 -11.46 -4.85 39.99
N PRO A 549 -12.43 -4.71 40.92
CA PRO A 549 -12.17 -4.77 42.35
C PRO A 549 -11.97 -6.20 42.91
N ASP A 550 -12.22 -7.25 42.13
CA ASP A 550 -12.06 -8.67 42.50
C ASP A 550 -11.00 -9.37 41.61
N PRO A 551 -10.06 -10.19 42.14
CA PRO A 551 -10.07 -10.92 43.41
C PRO A 551 -9.40 -10.21 44.61
N GLY A 552 -9.08 -8.93 44.49
CA GLY A 552 -8.49 -8.07 45.52
C GLY A 552 -7.80 -6.86 44.87
N PRO A 553 -7.67 -5.71 45.55
CA PRO A 553 -7.07 -4.53 44.95
C PRO A 553 -5.60 -4.79 44.61
N TRP A 554 -5.19 -4.43 43.41
CA TRP A 554 -3.79 -4.27 43.04
C TRP A 554 -3.12 -3.32 44.02
N ALA A 555 -1.91 -3.69 44.44
CA ALA A 555 -1.02 -2.87 45.24
C ALA A 555 0.25 -2.60 44.43
N LEU A 556 0.67 -1.34 44.37
CA LEU A 556 1.98 -1.00 43.83
C LEU A 556 3.09 -1.42 44.81
N VAL A 557 4.27 -1.74 44.27
CA VAL A 557 5.50 -1.87 45.05
C VAL A 557 6.16 -0.49 45.06
N PRO A 558 6.23 0.20 46.22
CA PRO A 558 6.79 1.55 46.26
C PRO A 558 8.27 1.54 45.91
N SER A 559 8.74 2.61 45.29
CA SER A 559 10.16 2.84 45.08
C SER A 559 10.92 2.76 46.41
N SER A 560 12.00 1.98 46.42
CA SER A 560 12.80 1.75 47.63
C SER A 560 13.54 3.02 48.05
N THR A 561 13.50 3.33 49.34
CA THR A 561 14.32 4.39 49.94
C THR A 561 15.78 3.96 50.18
N ASP A 562 16.08 2.67 50.05
CA ASP A 562 17.37 2.06 50.39
C ASP A 562 18.24 1.78 49.15
N LEU A 563 17.67 1.89 47.95
CA LEU A 563 18.37 1.71 46.68
C LEU A 563 18.74 3.07 46.07
N PRO A 564 19.80 3.15 45.25
CA PRO A 564 20.14 4.40 44.56
C PRO A 564 18.94 4.92 43.76
N ALA A 565 18.85 6.26 43.63
CA ALA A 565 17.80 6.91 42.85
C ALA A 565 17.65 6.22 41.49
N ALA A 566 16.41 5.96 41.08
CA ALA A 566 16.11 5.36 39.79
C ALA A 566 16.80 6.19 38.68
N SER A 567 17.58 5.48 37.84
CA SER A 567 18.40 6.08 36.77
C SER A 567 17.58 6.76 35.69
#